data_AF-A0AAN9SEP4-F1
#
_entry.id   AF-A0AAN9SEP4-F1
#
_cell.length_a   1.000
_cell.length_b   1.000
_cell.length_c   1.000
_cell.angle_alpha   90.00
_cell.angle_beta   90.00
_cell.angle_gamma   90.00
#
_symmetry.space_group_name_H-M   'P 1'
#
loop_
_entity.id
_entity.type
_entity.pdbx_description
1 polymer ?
#
loop_
_entity_poly.entity_id
_entity_poly.type
_entity_poly.pdbx_seq_one_letter_code
_entity_poly.pdbx_strand_id
1 'polypeptide(L)'
;MLVRPPLPFRQAMTTSLEKQCQNMTHKFLISFPSDSQCINIKGRGEGGNPKREEMLGKTRKVSARGEGVGANYAFGFGAWEDDAIIKQRLVTRTTTTRGEPPLKKLQKKFSSLVWEVEKEEDNYKECEKLGRAFLQELTTFEIPLLKSKRIVEANVREKENFNELKEEMNRQILEAERDIEDLKKCLEESKVERRHKEECEAIRKLISLQPPRSHTLNLISIFHNQISSLDSDNTSSSRLLDLRKKQFALFLHIVDELQNTIEEEQKSLVEEMRMATEELKNGMDDTSAGVETMTIDQ
;
A
#
# COMPACT_ATOMS: atom_id res chain seq x y z
N MET A 1 87.06 44.19 -23.56
CA MET A 1 86.45 45.17 -22.64
C MET A 1 84.95 45.12 -22.86
N LEU A 2 84.14 44.92 -21.82
CA LEU A 2 82.68 44.85 -21.94
C LEU A 2 82.11 46.25 -22.23
N VAL A 3 81.68 46.50 -23.47
CA VAL A 3 80.90 47.71 -23.78
C VAL A 3 79.47 47.47 -23.29
N ARG A 4 79.16 47.98 -22.10
CA ARG A 4 77.77 47.96 -21.61
C ARG A 4 76.90 48.75 -22.59
N PRO A 5 75.72 48.24 -23.00
CA PRO A 5 74.78 49.02 -23.77
C PRO A 5 74.38 50.29 -22.99
N PRO A 6 74.11 51.41 -23.67
CA PRO A 6 73.82 52.67 -23.00
C PRO A 6 72.60 52.54 -22.09
N LEU A 7 72.76 53.00 -20.84
CA LEU A 7 71.79 52.91 -19.75
C LEU A 7 70.32 53.23 -20.13
N PRO A 8 70.03 54.27 -20.95
CA PRO A 8 68.66 54.61 -21.32
C PRO A 8 67.92 53.47 -22.03
N PHE A 9 68.59 52.71 -22.90
CA PHE A 9 67.91 51.70 -23.69
C PHE A 9 67.54 50.45 -22.87
N ARG A 10 68.44 50.03 -21.97
CA ARG A 10 68.19 48.92 -21.04
C ARG A 10 67.06 49.26 -20.06
N GLN A 11 66.97 50.52 -19.62
CA GLN A 11 65.88 51.02 -18.78
C GLN A 11 64.55 51.17 -19.55
N ALA A 12 64.57 51.60 -20.81
CA ALA A 12 63.36 51.71 -21.63
C ALA A 12 62.73 50.34 -21.93
N MET A 13 63.54 49.33 -22.29
CA MET A 13 63.05 47.97 -22.55
C MET A 13 62.50 47.32 -21.27
N THR A 14 63.20 47.42 -20.13
CA THR A 14 62.72 46.87 -18.86
C THR A 14 61.45 47.55 -18.39
N THR A 15 61.37 48.88 -18.37
CA THR A 15 60.15 49.59 -17.95
C THR A 15 58.96 49.40 -18.90
N SER A 16 59.20 49.19 -20.20
CA SER A 16 58.13 48.82 -21.14
C SER A 16 57.61 47.41 -20.87
N LEU A 17 58.49 46.42 -20.71
CA LEU A 17 58.13 45.04 -20.35
C LEU A 17 57.43 44.98 -18.99
N GLU A 18 57.90 45.73 -18.01
CA GLU A 18 57.38 45.77 -16.65
C GLU A 18 56.00 46.42 -16.58
N LYS A 19 55.79 47.57 -17.25
CA LYS A 19 54.45 48.17 -17.42
C LYS A 19 53.51 47.24 -18.17
N GLN A 20 54.00 46.52 -19.17
CA GLN A 20 53.18 45.58 -19.94
C GLN A 20 52.80 44.37 -19.08
N CYS A 21 53.72 43.80 -18.29
CA CYS A 21 53.45 42.76 -17.29
C CYS A 21 52.46 43.22 -16.20
N GLN A 22 52.58 44.44 -15.68
CA GLN A 22 51.65 45.02 -14.71
C GLN A 22 50.23 45.19 -15.30
N ASN A 23 50.14 45.69 -16.54
CA ASN A 23 48.85 45.86 -17.23
C ASN A 23 48.20 44.51 -17.57
N MET A 24 49.00 43.47 -17.81
CA MET A 24 48.53 42.08 -17.95
C MET A 24 48.01 41.52 -16.63
N THR A 25 48.68 41.75 -15.49
CA THR A 25 48.18 41.33 -14.17
C THR A 25 46.87 42.04 -13.81
N HIS A 26 46.76 43.33 -14.12
CA HIS A 26 45.55 44.12 -13.87
C HIS A 26 44.36 43.63 -14.71
N LYS A 27 44.58 43.29 -16.00
CA LYS A 27 43.54 42.67 -16.85
C LYS A 27 43.13 41.27 -16.38
N PHE A 28 44.07 40.49 -15.85
CA PHE A 28 43.80 39.17 -15.27
C PHE A 28 42.93 39.24 -14.00
N LEU A 29 42.99 40.36 -13.27
CA LEU A 29 42.20 40.63 -12.05
C LEU A 29 40.86 41.35 -12.31
N ILE A 30 40.71 42.11 -13.40
CA ILE A 30 39.48 42.88 -13.68
C ILE A 30 38.38 42.07 -14.39
N SER A 31 38.70 40.91 -14.98
CA SER A 31 37.72 40.09 -15.72
C SER A 31 36.83 39.20 -14.81
N PHE A 32 36.34 39.77 -13.71
CA PHE A 32 35.31 39.21 -12.83
C PHE A 32 33.99 40.02 -12.99
N PRO A 33 33.06 39.60 -13.86
CA PRO A 33 31.65 39.92 -13.70
C PRO A 33 31.08 39.00 -12.63
N SER A 34 30.76 39.55 -11.46
CA SER A 34 29.93 38.89 -10.45
C SER A 34 28.45 38.96 -10.87
N ASP A 35 28.11 38.37 -12.02
CA ASP A 35 26.74 38.33 -12.54
C ASP A 35 25.90 37.27 -11.82
N SER A 36 25.66 37.50 -10.53
CA SER A 36 24.55 36.88 -9.79
C SER A 36 23.23 37.48 -10.23
N GLN A 37 22.78 37.17 -11.45
CA GLN A 37 21.38 37.37 -11.82
C GLN A 37 20.56 36.13 -11.44
N CYS A 38 19.99 36.19 -10.24
CA CYS A 38 19.03 35.21 -9.75
C CYS A 38 17.81 35.16 -10.69
N ILE A 39 17.59 34.02 -11.35
CA ILE A 39 16.34 33.78 -12.09
C ILE A 39 15.23 33.50 -11.06
N ASN A 40 14.50 34.55 -10.70
CA ASN A 40 13.27 34.44 -9.92
C ASN A 40 12.18 33.79 -10.79
N ILE A 41 11.88 32.51 -10.58
CA ILE A 41 10.60 31.93 -10.99
C ILE A 41 9.67 31.88 -9.79
N LYS A 42 8.80 32.88 -9.73
CA LYS A 42 7.82 33.09 -8.66
C LYS A 42 6.67 32.09 -8.81
N GLY A 43 6.39 31.34 -7.75
CA GLY A 43 5.31 30.35 -7.76
C GLY A 43 3.91 30.96 -7.94
N ARG A 44 3.00 30.15 -8.49
CA ARG A 44 1.55 30.37 -8.45
C ARG A 44 0.90 29.02 -8.14
N GLY A 45 0.15 28.95 -7.05
CA GLY A 45 -0.52 27.73 -6.61
C GLY A 45 -1.97 27.61 -7.09
N GLU A 46 -2.58 26.52 -6.64
CA GLU A 46 -4.02 26.24 -6.53
C GLU A 46 -4.81 25.89 -7.80
N GLY A 47 -5.03 24.58 -7.97
CA GLY A 47 -6.34 24.00 -7.61
C GLY A 47 -7.36 23.79 -8.73
N GLY A 48 -7.87 22.55 -8.87
CA GLY A 48 -9.12 22.28 -9.60
C GLY A 48 -9.16 20.95 -10.36
N ASN A 49 -9.68 19.89 -9.73
CA ASN A 49 -10.13 18.67 -10.40
C ASN A 49 -11.59 18.88 -10.86
N PRO A 50 -12.00 18.40 -12.05
CA PRO A 50 -13.14 17.47 -12.00
C PRO A 50 -13.10 16.29 -13.01
N LYS A 51 -13.70 15.19 -12.55
CA LYS A 51 -14.05 13.95 -13.25
C LYS A 51 -14.60 14.11 -14.68
N ARG A 52 -14.30 13.13 -15.55
CA ARG A 52 -15.34 12.38 -16.30
C ARG A 52 -14.87 11.00 -16.81
N GLU A 53 -15.82 10.09 -16.96
CA GLU A 53 -15.64 8.67 -17.30
C GLU A 53 -15.58 8.37 -18.82
N GLU A 54 -15.11 7.16 -19.12
CA GLU A 54 -15.35 6.30 -20.31
C GLU A 54 -15.61 6.90 -21.71
N MET A 55 -14.82 6.46 -22.71
CA MET A 55 -15.26 5.33 -23.56
C MET A 55 -14.18 4.78 -24.51
N LEU A 56 -14.49 3.61 -25.09
CA LEU A 56 -13.63 2.74 -25.88
C LEU A 56 -13.11 3.34 -27.20
N GLY A 57 -11.92 2.85 -27.61
CA GLY A 57 -11.82 2.18 -28.91
C GLY A 57 -11.36 3.01 -30.12
N LYS A 58 -10.04 3.08 -30.33
CA LYS A 58 -9.39 2.98 -31.66
C LYS A 58 -7.86 2.91 -31.55
N THR A 59 -7.32 1.69 -31.52
CA THR A 59 -5.87 1.46 -31.67
C THR A 59 -5.46 1.79 -33.10
N ARG A 60 -5.06 3.03 -33.36
CA ARG A 60 -4.47 3.41 -34.66
C ARG A 60 -3.12 2.71 -34.81
N LYS A 61 -2.96 2.00 -35.92
CA LYS A 61 -1.70 1.40 -36.38
C LYS A 61 -0.68 2.50 -36.68
N VAL A 62 0.14 2.87 -35.71
CA VAL A 62 1.30 3.75 -35.92
C VAL A 62 2.43 2.92 -36.51
N SER A 63 2.95 3.34 -37.65
CA SER A 63 4.08 2.70 -38.32
C SER A 63 5.34 2.85 -37.46
N ALA A 64 5.92 1.73 -37.03
CA ALA A 64 7.19 1.70 -36.32
C ALA A 64 8.35 1.99 -37.30
N ARG A 65 8.57 3.27 -37.62
CA ARG A 65 9.80 3.74 -38.26
C ARG A 65 10.81 4.11 -37.17
N GLY A 66 11.51 3.09 -36.67
CA GLY A 66 12.55 3.25 -35.66
C GLY A 66 13.81 3.89 -36.23
N GLU A 67 13.88 5.22 -36.22
CA GLU A 67 15.15 5.95 -36.35
C GLU A 67 15.76 6.09 -34.95
N GLY A 68 16.45 5.02 -34.52
CA GLY A 68 17.12 4.94 -33.23
C GLY A 68 18.33 5.87 -33.17
N VAL A 69 18.15 7.07 -32.66
CA VAL A 69 19.24 8.03 -32.40
C VAL A 69 20.11 7.52 -31.25
N GLY A 70 21.24 6.91 -31.59
CA GLY A 70 22.46 6.91 -30.77
C GLY A 70 22.38 6.23 -29.40
N ALA A 71 22.23 4.91 -29.38
CA ALA A 71 22.48 4.08 -28.20
C ALA A 71 24.01 3.98 -27.89
N ASN A 72 24.64 5.12 -27.59
CA ASN A 72 26.10 5.26 -27.43
C ASN A 72 26.55 5.61 -26.00
N TYR A 73 25.68 5.55 -25.00
CA TYR A 73 26.04 5.61 -23.58
C TYR A 73 25.96 4.21 -22.94
N ALA A 74 26.73 3.26 -23.48
CA ALA A 74 26.86 1.93 -22.90
C ALA A 74 27.58 2.02 -21.54
N PHE A 75 26.87 1.65 -20.47
CA PHE A 75 27.39 1.54 -19.11
C PHE A 75 28.65 0.63 -19.03
N GLY A 76 29.60 1.00 -18.16
CA GLY A 76 30.27 0.00 -17.31
C GLY A 76 31.79 -0.16 -17.40
N PHE A 77 32.44 0.13 -18.53
CA PHE A 77 33.89 -0.16 -18.70
C PHE A 77 34.76 0.98 -19.26
N GLY A 78 34.19 2.14 -19.56
CA GLY A 78 34.90 3.23 -20.27
C GLY A 78 35.66 4.24 -19.40
N ALA A 79 35.40 4.36 -18.08
CA ALA A 79 35.78 5.55 -17.31
C ALA A 79 37.28 5.95 -17.35
N TRP A 80 38.20 5.00 -17.51
CA TRP A 80 39.65 5.27 -17.62
C TRP A 80 40.08 5.52 -19.07
N GLU A 81 39.43 4.88 -20.05
CA GLU A 81 39.68 5.05 -21.48
C GLU A 81 39.06 6.35 -22.01
N ASP A 82 37.85 6.69 -21.58
CA ASP A 82 37.20 7.98 -21.85
C ASP A 82 38.04 9.12 -21.30
N ASP A 83 38.56 9.02 -20.08
CA ASP A 83 39.41 10.06 -19.48
C ASP A 83 40.74 10.18 -20.25
N ALA A 84 41.29 9.07 -20.76
CA ALA A 84 42.45 9.08 -21.65
C ALA A 84 42.12 9.70 -23.03
N ILE A 85 40.98 9.35 -23.64
CA ILE A 85 40.51 9.87 -24.93
C ILE A 85 40.16 11.37 -24.82
N ILE A 86 39.59 11.81 -23.70
CA ILE A 86 39.28 13.22 -23.40
C ILE A 86 40.58 13.99 -23.19
N LYS A 87 41.53 13.49 -22.39
CA LYS A 87 42.87 14.10 -22.24
C LYS A 87 43.59 14.18 -23.58
N GLN A 88 43.60 13.10 -24.36
CA GLN A 88 44.22 13.06 -25.67
C GLN A 88 43.52 14.01 -26.65
N ARG A 89 42.18 14.13 -26.63
CA ARG A 89 41.44 15.15 -27.39
C ARG A 89 41.71 16.57 -26.91
N LEU A 90 41.89 16.84 -25.61
CA LEU A 90 42.23 18.17 -25.09
C LEU A 90 43.63 18.59 -25.53
N VAL A 91 44.63 17.73 -25.30
CA VAL A 91 46.01 17.92 -25.78
C VAL A 91 46.01 18.12 -27.28
N THR A 92 45.37 17.22 -28.05
CA THR A 92 45.34 17.31 -29.51
C THR A 92 44.59 18.56 -29.99
N ARG A 93 43.45 18.94 -29.40
CA ARG A 93 42.66 20.11 -29.84
C ARG A 93 43.34 21.43 -29.49
N THR A 94 44.16 21.49 -28.44
CA THR A 94 45.07 22.63 -28.20
C THR A 94 46.25 22.68 -29.19
N THR A 95 46.60 21.56 -29.83
CA THR A 95 47.60 21.52 -30.92
C THR A 95 47.02 21.48 -32.34
N THR A 96 45.69 21.38 -32.51
CA THR A 96 45.03 21.27 -33.84
C THR A 96 44.80 22.64 -34.49
N THR A 97 45.77 23.53 -34.38
CA THR A 97 45.98 24.59 -35.38
C THR A 97 47.06 24.09 -36.33
N ARG A 98 46.70 23.84 -37.58
CA ARG A 98 47.58 23.33 -38.66
C ARG A 98 48.80 24.25 -38.86
N GLY A 99 49.85 24.01 -38.08
CA GLY A 99 51.02 24.88 -37.97
C GLY A 99 51.93 24.51 -36.80
N GLU A 100 52.98 25.29 -36.57
CA GLU A 100 53.87 25.10 -35.42
C GLU A 100 53.13 25.34 -34.09
N PRO A 101 53.34 24.51 -33.04
CA PRO A 101 52.70 24.72 -31.74
C PRO A 101 52.92 26.15 -31.23
N PRO A 102 51.86 26.87 -30.80
CA PRO A 102 51.96 28.28 -30.43
C PRO A 102 53.08 28.59 -29.43
N LEU A 103 53.32 27.71 -28.45
CA LEU A 103 54.42 27.82 -27.49
C LEU A 103 55.81 27.73 -28.15
N LYS A 104 56.00 26.83 -29.13
CA LYS A 104 57.28 26.69 -29.87
C LYS A 104 57.51 27.90 -30.78
N LYS A 105 56.45 28.41 -31.42
CA LYS A 105 56.50 29.64 -32.23
C LYS A 105 56.87 30.86 -31.39
N LEU A 106 56.27 31.01 -30.21
CA LEU A 106 56.63 32.03 -29.22
C LEU A 106 58.09 31.89 -28.75
N GLN A 107 58.53 30.67 -28.41
CA GLN A 107 59.90 30.37 -28.01
C GLN A 107 60.91 30.77 -29.10
N LYS A 108 60.65 30.45 -30.37
CA LYS A 108 61.51 30.88 -31.48
C LYS A 108 61.61 32.40 -31.58
N LYS A 109 60.49 33.14 -31.44
CA LYS A 109 60.50 34.60 -31.45
C LYS A 109 61.29 35.19 -30.27
N PHE A 110 61.19 34.58 -29.10
CA PHE A 110 62.00 34.93 -27.93
C PHE A 110 63.50 34.70 -28.20
N SER A 111 63.88 33.52 -28.67
CA SER A 111 65.28 33.20 -28.98
C SER A 111 65.86 34.09 -30.09
N SER A 112 65.09 34.46 -31.11
CA SER A 112 65.52 35.43 -32.13
C SER A 112 65.76 36.83 -31.55
N LEU A 113 64.93 37.28 -30.61
CA LEU A 113 65.12 38.56 -29.93
C LEU A 113 66.37 38.55 -29.04
N VAL A 114 66.59 37.49 -28.26
CA VAL A 114 67.78 37.35 -27.41
C VAL A 114 69.06 37.34 -28.28
N TRP A 115 69.06 36.56 -29.36
CA TRP A 115 70.21 36.48 -30.28
C TRP A 115 70.56 37.81 -30.96
N GLU A 116 69.57 38.63 -31.32
CA GLU A 116 69.84 39.96 -31.89
C GLU A 116 70.35 40.96 -30.84
N VAL A 117 69.96 40.81 -29.56
CA VAL A 117 70.46 41.61 -28.42
C VAL A 117 71.88 41.21 -28.00
N GLU A 118 72.31 39.98 -28.29
CA GLU A 118 73.66 39.49 -28.00
C GLU A 118 74.73 39.92 -29.02
N LYS A 119 74.33 40.50 -30.17
CA LYS A 119 75.26 41.10 -31.13
C LYS A 119 75.73 42.48 -30.64
N GLU A 120 77.04 42.72 -30.62
CA GLU A 120 77.63 44.04 -30.35
C GLU A 120 77.56 45.00 -31.57
N GLU A 121 76.48 44.94 -32.36
CA GLU A 121 76.19 45.86 -33.46
C GLU A 121 75.05 46.82 -33.07
N ASP A 122 75.12 48.10 -33.46
CA ASP A 122 74.12 49.13 -33.14
C ASP A 122 72.79 48.98 -33.94
N ASN A 123 72.25 47.76 -34.02
CA ASN A 123 71.06 47.41 -34.78
C ASN A 123 69.74 47.59 -33.99
N TYR A 124 69.60 48.74 -33.32
CA TYR A 124 68.46 49.04 -32.44
C TYR A 124 67.09 48.83 -33.13
N LYS A 125 66.97 49.18 -34.42
CA LYS A 125 65.72 49.08 -35.19
C LYS A 125 65.23 47.64 -35.35
N GLU A 126 66.12 46.67 -35.55
CA GLU A 126 65.73 45.25 -35.66
C GLU A 126 65.44 44.63 -34.28
N CYS A 127 66.19 45.00 -33.24
CA CYS A 127 65.86 44.62 -31.87
C CYS A 127 64.44 45.09 -31.48
N GLU A 128 64.07 46.33 -31.81
CA GLU A 128 62.74 46.89 -31.53
C GLU A 128 61.63 46.18 -32.33
N LYS A 129 61.91 45.84 -33.60
CA LYS A 129 61.01 45.09 -34.50
C LYS A 129 60.81 43.64 -34.04
N LEU A 130 61.86 42.94 -33.59
CA LEU A 130 61.77 41.61 -32.99
C LEU A 130 61.03 41.65 -31.65
N GLY A 131 61.25 42.69 -30.83
CA GLY A 131 60.53 42.92 -29.58
C GLY A 131 59.01 43.05 -29.80
N ARG A 132 58.60 43.90 -30.75
CA ARG A 132 57.18 44.02 -31.16
C ARG A 132 56.61 42.69 -31.66
N ALA A 133 57.35 41.96 -32.49
CA ALA A 133 56.90 40.66 -33.01
C ALA A 133 56.75 39.60 -31.91
N PHE A 134 57.63 39.58 -30.90
CA PHE A 134 57.51 38.71 -29.74
C PHE A 134 56.29 39.06 -28.88
N LEU A 135 56.05 40.34 -28.59
CA LEU A 135 54.88 40.80 -27.81
C LEU A 135 53.54 40.52 -28.52
N GLN A 136 53.51 40.63 -29.86
CA GLN A 136 52.36 40.24 -30.66
C GLN A 136 52.09 38.72 -30.59
N GLU A 137 53.14 37.89 -30.66
CA GLU A 137 53.01 36.44 -30.51
C GLU A 137 52.57 36.05 -29.08
N LEU A 138 53.08 36.74 -28.05
CA LEU A 138 52.69 36.56 -26.65
C LEU A 138 51.19 36.83 -26.45
N THR A 139 50.70 37.96 -26.98
CA THR A 139 49.27 38.32 -26.95
C THR A 139 48.42 37.29 -27.70
N THR A 140 48.93 36.76 -28.82
CA THR A 140 48.27 35.69 -29.59
C THR A 140 48.22 34.36 -28.82
N PHE A 141 49.26 34.06 -28.02
CA PHE A 141 49.33 32.85 -27.18
C PHE A 141 48.45 32.93 -25.92
N GLU A 142 48.19 34.13 -25.40
CA GLU A 142 47.31 34.34 -24.24
C GLU A 142 45.85 33.95 -24.52
N ILE A 143 45.33 34.31 -25.70
CA ILE A 143 43.93 34.08 -26.11
C ILE A 143 43.48 32.60 -25.92
N PRO A 144 44.19 31.57 -26.43
CA PRO A 144 43.81 30.19 -26.22
C PRO A 144 43.94 29.73 -24.75
N LEU A 145 44.85 30.29 -23.95
CA LEU A 145 44.95 29.98 -22.52
C LEU A 145 43.73 30.51 -21.76
N LEU A 146 43.36 31.77 -21.99
CA LEU A 146 42.16 32.37 -21.40
C LEU A 146 40.90 31.61 -21.83
N LYS A 147 40.79 31.24 -23.11
CA LYS A 147 39.69 30.41 -23.62
C LYS A 147 39.63 29.05 -22.91
N SER A 148 40.77 28.38 -22.72
CA SER A 148 40.82 27.10 -22.00
C SER A 148 40.38 27.26 -20.54
N LYS A 149 40.85 28.30 -19.84
CA LYS A 149 40.42 28.64 -18.49
C LYS A 149 38.89 28.83 -18.41
N ARG A 150 38.30 29.63 -19.31
CA ARG A 150 36.84 29.84 -19.36
C ARG A 150 36.05 28.56 -19.65
N ILE A 151 36.59 27.64 -20.46
CA ILE A 151 35.97 26.33 -20.72
C ILE A 151 36.02 25.46 -19.45
N VAL A 152 37.15 25.41 -18.74
CA VAL A 152 37.26 24.67 -17.47
C VAL A 152 36.28 25.24 -16.42
N GLU A 153 36.21 26.57 -16.27
CA GLU A 153 35.24 27.25 -15.39
C GLU A 153 33.78 26.90 -15.75
N ALA A 154 33.45 26.80 -17.04
CA ALA A 154 32.11 26.41 -17.49
C ALA A 154 31.80 24.93 -17.18
N ASN A 155 32.73 24.02 -17.50
CA ASN A 155 32.57 22.59 -17.26
C ASN A 155 32.42 22.26 -15.76
N VAL A 156 33.07 23.01 -14.87
CA VAL A 156 32.91 22.84 -13.41
C VAL A 156 31.48 23.16 -12.99
N ARG A 157 30.94 24.32 -13.40
CA ARG A 157 29.54 24.70 -13.11
C ARG A 157 28.53 23.72 -13.71
N GLU A 158 28.79 23.24 -14.92
CA GLU A 158 27.92 22.26 -15.58
C GLU A 158 27.93 20.92 -14.84
N LYS A 159 29.09 20.46 -14.35
CA LYS A 159 29.22 19.28 -13.49
C LYS A 159 28.47 19.44 -12.17
N GLU A 160 28.54 20.61 -11.54
CA GLU A 160 27.82 20.91 -10.29
C GLU A 160 26.30 20.81 -10.51
N ASN A 161 25.77 21.45 -11.56
CA ASN A 161 24.37 21.35 -11.97
C ASN A 161 23.93 19.89 -12.26
N PHE A 162 24.77 19.08 -12.91
CA PHE A 162 24.47 17.65 -13.11
C PHE A 162 24.46 16.83 -11.81
N ASN A 163 25.26 17.20 -10.81
CA ASN A 163 25.19 16.56 -9.49
C ASN A 163 23.88 16.91 -8.77
N GLU A 164 23.49 18.20 -8.77
CA GLU A 164 22.22 18.65 -8.18
C GLU A 164 21.02 17.94 -8.84
N LEU A 165 20.98 17.88 -10.18
CA LEU A 165 19.93 17.18 -10.92
C LEU A 165 19.90 15.66 -10.62
N LYS A 166 21.07 15.04 -10.42
CA LYS A 166 21.17 13.62 -10.04
C LYS A 166 20.65 13.39 -8.62
N GLU A 167 20.98 14.27 -7.66
CA GLU A 167 20.46 14.18 -6.29
C GLU A 167 18.95 14.36 -6.25
N GLU A 168 18.41 15.29 -7.04
CA GLU A 168 16.97 15.51 -7.17
C GLU A 168 16.25 14.31 -7.81
N MET A 169 16.81 13.73 -8.88
CA MET A 169 16.29 12.52 -9.50
C MET A 169 16.28 11.34 -8.52
N ASN A 170 17.34 11.16 -7.73
CA ASN A 170 17.40 10.13 -6.69
C ASN A 170 16.33 10.36 -5.60
N ARG A 171 16.06 11.62 -5.22
CA ARG A 171 15.01 11.98 -4.26
C ARG A 171 13.64 11.56 -4.76
N GLN A 172 13.34 11.85 -6.04
CA GLN A 172 12.07 11.49 -6.68
C GLN A 172 11.90 9.98 -6.86
N ILE A 173 13.00 9.23 -7.10
CA ILE A 173 12.97 7.76 -7.10
C ILE A 173 12.59 7.22 -5.72
N LEU A 174 13.26 7.69 -4.65
CA LEU A 174 12.94 7.28 -3.28
C LEU A 174 11.53 7.70 -2.84
N GLU A 175 11.00 8.81 -3.36
CA GLU A 175 9.61 9.22 -3.14
C GLU A 175 8.63 8.26 -3.83
N ALA A 176 8.83 7.99 -5.12
CA ALA A 176 7.99 7.05 -5.88
C ALA A 176 8.05 5.62 -5.32
N GLU A 177 9.20 5.17 -4.80
CA GLU A 177 9.32 3.86 -4.15
C GLU A 177 8.49 3.77 -2.86
N ARG A 178 8.40 4.85 -2.06
CA ARG A 178 7.52 4.92 -0.89
C ARG A 178 6.05 4.93 -1.30
N ASP A 179 5.69 5.77 -2.27
CA ASP A 179 4.31 5.84 -2.80
C ASP A 179 3.84 4.48 -3.32
N ILE A 180 4.71 3.74 -4.00
CA ILE A 180 4.44 2.37 -4.46
C ILE A 180 4.17 1.42 -3.28
N GLU A 181 4.92 1.51 -2.19
CA GLU A 181 4.73 0.65 -1.02
C GLU A 181 3.45 0.98 -0.25
N ASP A 182 3.16 2.27 -0.06
CA ASP A 182 1.89 2.72 0.54
C ASP A 182 0.69 2.32 -0.31
N LEU A 183 0.77 2.44 -1.64
CA LEU A 183 -0.28 2.00 -2.57
C LEU A 183 -0.50 0.48 -2.54
N LYS A 184 0.56 -0.34 -2.40
CA LYS A 184 0.42 -1.80 -2.18
C LYS A 184 -0.35 -2.08 -0.89
N LYS A 185 -0.01 -1.39 0.20
CA LYS A 185 -0.67 -1.57 1.50
C LYS A 185 -2.16 -1.22 1.41
N CYS A 186 -2.50 -0.06 0.84
CA CYS A 186 -3.90 0.34 0.63
C CYS A 186 -4.65 -0.63 -0.31
N LEU A 187 -3.97 -1.24 -1.29
CA LEU A 187 -4.56 -2.26 -2.16
C LEU A 187 -4.91 -3.55 -1.38
N GLU A 188 -4.05 -4.03 -0.49
CA GLU A 188 -4.35 -5.21 0.35
C GLU A 188 -5.48 -4.93 1.36
N GLU A 189 -5.50 -3.73 1.97
CA GLU A 189 -6.59 -3.28 2.83
C GLU A 189 -7.93 -3.25 2.06
N SER A 190 -7.94 -2.71 0.84
CA SER A 190 -9.12 -2.68 -0.03
C SER A 190 -9.60 -4.08 -0.46
N LYS A 191 -8.68 -5.02 -0.71
CA LYS A 191 -9.02 -6.44 -0.97
C LYS A 191 -9.67 -7.11 0.25
N VAL A 192 -9.22 -6.80 1.46
CA VAL A 192 -9.84 -7.30 2.71
C VAL A 192 -11.25 -6.71 2.85
N GLU A 193 -11.41 -5.40 2.71
CA GLU A 193 -12.71 -4.74 2.80
C GLU A 193 -13.71 -5.29 1.76
N ARG A 194 -13.23 -5.55 0.52
CA ARG A 194 -14.04 -6.18 -0.53
C ARG A 194 -14.51 -7.58 -0.13
N ARG A 195 -13.62 -8.44 0.38
CA ARG A 195 -14.01 -9.80 0.84
C ARG A 195 -15.07 -9.74 1.93
N HIS A 196 -14.90 -8.88 2.93
CA HIS A 196 -15.91 -8.71 3.99
C HIS A 196 -17.26 -8.23 3.44
N LYS A 197 -17.28 -7.36 2.42
CA LYS A 197 -18.51 -6.94 1.73
C LYS A 197 -19.18 -8.11 0.97
N GLU A 198 -18.41 -8.92 0.26
CA GLU A 198 -18.89 -10.10 -0.47
C GLU A 198 -19.44 -11.17 0.49
N GLU A 199 -18.75 -11.43 1.61
CA GLU A 199 -19.20 -12.31 2.70
C GLU A 199 -20.50 -11.81 3.35
N CYS A 200 -20.59 -10.51 3.65
CA CYS A 200 -21.81 -9.90 4.18
C CYS A 200 -22.98 -9.96 3.18
N GLU A 201 -22.73 -9.86 1.88
CA GLU A 201 -23.77 -10.02 0.85
C GLU A 201 -24.24 -11.48 0.74
N ALA A 202 -23.33 -12.45 0.83
CA ALA A 202 -23.67 -13.87 0.88
C ALA A 202 -24.53 -14.21 2.10
N ILE A 203 -24.17 -13.71 3.29
CA ILE A 203 -24.97 -13.85 4.52
C ILE A 203 -26.34 -13.17 4.35
N ARG A 204 -26.39 -11.97 3.75
CA ARG A 204 -27.66 -11.27 3.48
C ARG A 204 -28.59 -12.07 2.57
N LYS A 205 -28.06 -12.71 1.53
CA LYS A 205 -28.83 -13.61 0.64
C LYS A 205 -29.37 -14.80 1.41
N LEU A 206 -28.56 -15.44 2.25
CA LEU A 206 -29.01 -16.56 3.09
C LEU A 206 -30.10 -16.15 4.10
N ILE A 207 -29.97 -14.98 4.73
CA ILE A 207 -30.99 -14.41 5.61
C ILE A 207 -32.29 -14.11 4.84
N SER A 208 -32.21 -13.61 3.59
CA SER A 208 -33.40 -13.30 2.78
C SER A 208 -34.22 -14.52 2.35
N LEU A 209 -33.63 -15.73 2.41
CA LEU A 209 -34.35 -17.00 2.19
C LEU A 209 -35.16 -17.44 3.43
N GLN A 210 -34.88 -16.87 4.60
CA GLN A 210 -35.58 -17.19 5.85
C GLN A 210 -36.82 -16.30 6.02
N PRO A 211 -37.94 -16.82 6.58
CA PRO A 211 -39.13 -16.02 6.82
C PRO A 211 -38.85 -14.93 7.87
N PRO A 212 -39.56 -13.77 7.82
CA PRO A 212 -39.38 -12.69 8.79
C PRO A 212 -39.53 -13.17 10.24
N ARG A 213 -38.61 -12.75 11.12
CA ARG A 213 -38.62 -13.14 12.54
C ARG A 213 -39.92 -12.80 13.26
N SER A 214 -40.59 -11.72 12.88
CA SER A 214 -41.91 -11.34 13.40
C SER A 214 -43.00 -12.36 13.08
N HIS A 215 -42.96 -12.99 11.90
CA HIS A 215 -43.91 -14.01 11.49
C HIS A 215 -43.70 -15.31 12.29
N THR A 216 -42.45 -15.77 12.42
CA THR A 216 -42.14 -16.96 13.25
C THR A 216 -42.44 -16.74 14.74
N LEU A 217 -42.17 -15.55 15.29
CA LEU A 217 -42.58 -15.21 16.66
C LEU A 217 -44.10 -15.18 16.85
N ASN A 218 -44.85 -14.67 15.86
CA ASN A 218 -46.31 -14.68 15.90
C ASN A 218 -46.87 -16.12 15.87
N LEU A 219 -46.35 -16.98 14.99
CA LEU A 219 -46.71 -18.40 14.95
C LEU A 219 -46.41 -19.11 16.28
N ILE A 220 -45.25 -18.86 16.90
CA ILE A 220 -44.91 -19.40 18.23
C ILE A 220 -45.95 -18.94 19.27
N SER A 221 -46.35 -17.67 19.26
CA SER A 221 -47.40 -17.17 20.18
C SER A 221 -48.76 -17.82 19.93
N ILE A 222 -49.15 -18.05 18.67
CA ILE A 222 -50.40 -18.74 18.32
C ILE A 222 -50.37 -20.18 18.83
N PHE A 223 -49.30 -20.94 18.54
CA PHE A 223 -49.16 -22.32 19.00
C PHE A 223 -49.13 -22.42 20.53
N HIS A 224 -48.47 -21.49 21.22
CA HIS A 224 -48.44 -21.47 22.69
C HIS A 224 -49.84 -21.23 23.28
N ASN A 225 -50.61 -20.30 22.72
CA ASN A 225 -52.00 -20.07 23.12
C ASN A 225 -52.91 -21.28 22.83
N GLN A 226 -52.71 -21.96 21.69
CA GLN A 226 -53.44 -23.19 21.35
C GLN A 226 -53.15 -24.33 22.33
N ILE A 227 -51.88 -24.54 22.70
CA ILE A 227 -51.48 -25.53 23.72
C ILE A 227 -52.15 -25.19 25.05
N SER A 228 -52.07 -23.93 25.51
CA SER A 228 -52.70 -23.52 26.77
C SER A 228 -54.23 -23.68 26.77
N SER A 229 -54.89 -23.51 25.61
CA SER A 229 -56.33 -23.78 25.47
C SER A 229 -56.62 -25.29 25.57
N LEU A 230 -55.88 -26.11 24.82
CA LEU A 230 -56.05 -27.56 24.84
C LEU A 230 -55.76 -28.18 26.21
N ASP A 231 -54.78 -27.65 26.96
CA ASP A 231 -54.50 -28.08 28.34
C ASP A 231 -55.66 -27.71 29.30
N SER A 232 -56.27 -26.54 29.11
CA SER A 232 -57.49 -26.14 29.85
C SER A 232 -58.66 -27.06 29.51
N ASP A 233 -58.90 -27.34 28.23
CA ASP A 233 -59.99 -28.20 27.78
C ASP A 233 -59.78 -29.65 28.25
N ASN A 234 -58.55 -30.18 28.13
CA ASN A 234 -58.17 -31.51 28.60
C ASN A 234 -58.31 -31.64 30.13
N THR A 235 -57.84 -30.65 30.91
CA THR A 235 -58.04 -30.66 32.38
C THR A 235 -59.51 -30.54 32.77
N SER A 236 -60.34 -29.79 32.02
CA SER A 236 -61.79 -29.74 32.25
C SER A 236 -62.47 -31.08 31.95
N SER A 237 -62.08 -31.74 30.85
CA SER A 237 -62.60 -33.05 30.42
C SER A 237 -62.19 -34.15 31.39
N SER A 238 -60.94 -34.15 31.85
CA SER A 238 -60.43 -35.07 32.87
C SER A 238 -61.21 -34.93 34.19
N ARG A 239 -61.45 -33.71 34.68
CA ARG A 239 -62.30 -33.46 35.86
C ARG A 239 -63.73 -33.98 35.67
N LEU A 240 -64.31 -33.80 34.49
CA LEU A 240 -65.65 -34.31 34.18
C LEU A 240 -65.68 -35.85 34.17
N LEU A 241 -64.69 -36.51 33.54
CA LEU A 241 -64.57 -37.96 33.53
C LEU A 241 -64.43 -38.52 34.95
N ASP A 242 -63.61 -37.92 35.81
CA ASP A 242 -63.46 -38.36 37.20
C ASP A 242 -64.71 -38.14 38.03
N LEU A 243 -65.48 -37.08 37.75
CA LEU A 243 -66.81 -36.87 38.34
C LEU A 243 -67.80 -37.95 37.87
N ARG A 244 -67.79 -38.33 36.58
CA ARG A 244 -68.61 -39.45 36.07
C ARG A 244 -68.21 -40.79 36.67
N LYS A 245 -66.91 -41.09 36.82
CA LYS A 245 -66.44 -42.30 37.53
C LYS A 245 -66.99 -42.37 38.95
N LYS A 246 -66.96 -41.26 39.70
CA LYS A 246 -67.52 -41.18 41.06
C LYS A 246 -69.05 -41.39 41.07
N GLN A 247 -69.78 -40.82 40.11
CA GLN A 247 -71.22 -41.04 39.97
C GLN A 247 -71.56 -42.51 39.65
N PHE A 248 -70.81 -43.16 38.75
CA PHE A 248 -70.99 -44.57 38.46
C PHE A 248 -70.63 -45.48 39.64
N ALA A 249 -69.56 -45.18 40.38
CA ALA A 249 -69.20 -45.93 41.59
C ALA A 249 -70.31 -45.85 42.66
N LEU A 250 -70.90 -44.67 42.87
CA LEU A 250 -72.05 -44.50 43.76
C LEU A 250 -73.29 -45.28 43.28
N PHE A 251 -73.59 -45.23 41.97
CA PHE A 251 -74.71 -46.00 41.41
C PHE A 251 -74.51 -47.50 41.60
N LEU A 252 -73.30 -48.02 41.38
CA LEU A 252 -72.98 -49.43 41.61
C LEU A 252 -73.12 -49.81 43.09
N HIS A 253 -72.69 -48.97 44.03
CA HIS A 253 -72.92 -49.19 45.46
C HIS A 253 -74.40 -49.27 45.80
N ILE A 254 -75.25 -48.40 45.24
CA ILE A 254 -76.70 -48.44 45.48
C ILE A 254 -77.33 -49.71 44.89
N VAL A 255 -76.86 -50.17 43.72
CA VAL A 255 -77.31 -51.44 43.13
C VAL A 255 -76.90 -52.64 44.00
N ASP A 256 -75.67 -52.64 44.51
CA ASP A 256 -75.16 -53.67 45.42
C ASP A 256 -75.94 -53.68 46.74
N GLU A 257 -76.18 -52.52 47.35
CA GLU A 257 -76.98 -52.34 48.57
C GLU A 257 -78.43 -52.84 48.40
N LEU A 258 -79.07 -52.55 47.26
CA LEU A 258 -80.39 -53.09 46.92
C LEU A 258 -80.37 -54.61 46.69
N GLN A 259 -79.32 -55.16 46.06
CA GLN A 259 -79.16 -56.61 45.89
C GLN A 259 -78.97 -57.31 47.24
N ASN A 260 -78.11 -56.77 48.10
CA ASN A 260 -77.91 -57.25 49.47
C ASN A 260 -79.21 -57.19 50.28
N THR A 261 -79.98 -56.10 50.18
CA THR A 261 -81.29 -55.97 50.86
C THR A 261 -82.27 -57.04 50.39
N ILE A 262 -82.39 -57.28 49.07
CA ILE A 262 -83.26 -58.33 48.51
C ILE A 262 -82.79 -59.73 48.94
N GLU A 263 -81.49 -59.98 48.98
CA GLU A 263 -80.95 -61.25 49.50
C GLU A 263 -81.20 -61.43 51.00
N GLU A 264 -81.10 -60.36 51.80
CA GLU A 264 -81.40 -60.38 53.24
C GLU A 264 -82.90 -60.58 53.50
N GLU A 265 -83.78 -59.92 52.75
CA GLU A 265 -85.23 -60.19 52.79
C GLU A 265 -85.56 -61.64 52.40
N GLN A 266 -84.91 -62.19 51.36
CA GLN A 266 -85.07 -63.60 51.00
C GLN A 266 -84.56 -64.55 52.09
N LYS A 267 -83.38 -64.28 52.67
CA LYS A 267 -82.84 -65.06 53.80
C LYS A 267 -83.77 -64.97 55.03
N SER A 268 -84.32 -63.79 55.31
CA SER A 268 -85.28 -63.57 56.40
C SER A 268 -86.60 -64.31 56.17
N LEU A 269 -87.16 -64.29 54.96
CA LEU A 269 -88.37 -65.04 54.61
C LEU A 269 -88.15 -66.56 54.69
N VAL A 270 -86.96 -67.04 54.28
CA VAL A 270 -86.58 -68.45 54.45
C VAL A 270 -86.44 -68.82 55.92
N GLU A 271 -85.87 -67.94 56.75
CA GLU A 271 -85.73 -68.18 58.19
C GLU A 271 -87.06 -68.07 58.95
N GLU A 272 -87.95 -67.15 58.60
CA GLU A 272 -89.33 -67.10 59.12
C GLU A 272 -90.12 -68.36 58.72
N MET A 273 -89.97 -68.84 57.48
CA MET A 273 -90.57 -70.11 57.06
C MET A 273 -89.95 -71.31 57.79
N ARG A 274 -88.65 -71.26 58.14
CA ARG A 274 -87.96 -72.27 58.96
C ARG A 274 -88.48 -72.26 60.40
N MET A 275 -88.62 -71.08 61.00
CA MET A 275 -89.19 -70.90 62.34
C MET A 275 -90.66 -71.33 62.40
N ALA A 276 -91.48 -70.98 61.42
CA ALA A 276 -92.88 -71.40 61.35
C ALA A 276 -93.04 -72.93 61.15
N THR A 277 -92.09 -73.57 60.47
CA THR A 277 -92.07 -75.06 60.36
C THR A 277 -91.51 -75.73 61.62
N GLU A 278 -90.63 -75.08 62.39
CA GLU A 278 -90.20 -75.55 63.70
C GLU A 278 -91.28 -75.36 64.79
N GLU A 279 -92.06 -74.27 64.77
CA GLU A 279 -93.22 -74.10 65.65
C GLU A 279 -94.32 -75.14 65.39
N LEU A 280 -94.53 -75.54 64.13
CA LEU A 280 -95.45 -76.62 63.77
C LEU A 280 -94.92 -78.01 64.18
N LYS A 281 -93.61 -78.15 64.36
CA LYS A 281 -92.96 -79.40 64.82
C LYS A 281 -92.96 -79.54 66.34
N ASN A 282 -92.90 -78.44 67.08
CA ASN A 282 -92.91 -78.42 68.55
C ASN A 282 -94.32 -78.58 69.18
N GLY A 283 -95.36 -78.81 68.37
CA GLY A 283 -96.73 -79.04 68.82
C GLY A 283 -97.26 -80.48 68.66
N MET A 284 -96.43 -81.42 68.18
CA MET A 284 -96.88 -82.80 67.88
C MET A 284 -95.82 -83.86 68.29
N ASP A 285 -95.35 -83.77 69.53
CA ASP A 285 -94.63 -84.87 70.19
C ASP A 285 -95.26 -85.11 71.57
N ASP A 286 -96.31 -85.94 71.61
CA ASP A 286 -96.52 -86.82 72.75
C ASP A 286 -97.31 -88.10 72.35
N THR A 287 -96.68 -89.25 72.59
CA THR A 287 -97.24 -90.63 72.52
C THR A 287 -97.57 -91.27 71.15
N SER A 288 -96.57 -91.91 70.53
CA SER A 288 -96.47 -93.39 70.53
C SER A 288 -95.18 -93.86 69.84
N ALA A 289 -94.23 -94.40 70.61
CA ALA A 289 -92.86 -94.68 70.16
C ALA A 289 -92.66 -96.04 69.47
N GLY A 290 -91.67 -96.11 68.56
CA GLY A 290 -91.10 -97.39 68.10
C GLY A 290 -90.01 -97.28 67.03
N VAL A 291 -88.80 -97.79 67.37
CA VAL A 291 -87.94 -98.67 66.53
C VAL A 291 -87.29 -98.04 65.25
N GLU A 292 -86.00 -98.17 64.92
CA GLU A 292 -84.76 -98.68 65.57
C GLU A 292 -83.54 -98.31 64.67
N THR A 293 -82.33 -98.12 65.24
CA THR A 293 -80.98 -98.35 64.62
C THR A 293 -80.58 -97.59 63.31
N MET A 294 -79.31 -97.45 62.89
CA MET A 294 -77.92 -97.43 63.40
C MET A 294 -77.12 -96.71 62.27
N THR A 295 -76.04 -95.93 62.44
CA THR A 295 -74.60 -96.20 62.72
C THR A 295 -73.89 -94.81 62.61
N ILE A 296 -72.88 -94.39 63.39
CA ILE A 296 -71.46 -94.86 63.44
C ILE A 296 -70.82 -94.83 62.03
N ASP A 297 -69.66 -94.25 61.72
CA ASP A 297 -68.63 -93.47 62.44
C ASP A 297 -67.94 -92.55 61.40
N GLN A 298 -67.09 -91.56 61.71
CA GLN A 298 -66.47 -91.13 62.99
C GLN A 298 -66.31 -89.60 62.98
#